data_AF-A0A534DN32-F1
#
_entry.id   AF-A0A534DN32-F1
#
_cell.length_a   1.000
_cell.length_b   1.000
_cell.length_c   1.000
_cell.angle_alpha   90.00
_cell.angle_beta   90.00
_cell.angle_gamma   90.00
#
_symmetry.space_group_name_H-M   'P 1'
#
loop_
_entity.id
_entity.type
_entity.pdbx_description
1 polymer ?
#
loop_
_entity_poly.entity_id
_entity_poly.type
_entity_poly.pdbx_seq_one_letter_code
_entity_poly.pdbx_strand_id
1 'polypeptide(L)'
;MALLTLIVWERRWSELRRWELYAGLALQGLIIGPWVLAVARSEHGPDALRALFWNNVVGRFTRIDSPAAVDYTLGHRNAPGKYLFELPFYLLPWTPVVAAALVHAWRRVREPDAAGTAWRFALGASLPFLAVLSLAATARDIYAAPAILGLAALAGLWSREAERAPTRLDRLAVTGTRVLVAALAGVLLAALALLILSGAGPPLACLAAALGAGIPAIAALLLARAAQQRGDLKRSLLWSYTAYAAAVSFSALALLPVLDRWQDLPGLARRIHADCARAPLALLDPDETTIAVLDHGLDTRFTILTSDHGTSRAIVTRWFSDQGREARVLILVPGHARGALTRYLEHFHAPPPESDGVAGSLTASGAAALVRRYELPQGRRYALLGPPPPPP
;
A
#
# COMPACT_ATOMS: atom_id res chain seq x y z
N MET A 1 6.60 -21.04 -5.58
CA MET A 1 6.64 -21.43 -4.15
C MET A 1 5.71 -22.60 -3.84
N ALA A 2 4.39 -22.51 -4.03
CA ALA A 2 3.45 -23.61 -3.71
C ALA A 2 3.86 -24.99 -4.24
N LEU A 3 4.20 -25.07 -5.54
CA LEU A 3 4.63 -26.32 -6.18
C LEU A 3 5.92 -26.88 -5.55
N LEU A 4 6.93 -26.02 -5.32
CA LEU A 4 8.19 -26.43 -4.70
C LEU A 4 7.95 -26.94 -3.26
N THR A 5 7.13 -26.22 -2.49
CA THR A 5 6.75 -26.64 -1.14
C THR A 5 6.09 -28.02 -1.16
N LEU A 6 5.18 -28.28 -2.10
CA LEU A 6 4.55 -29.59 -2.24
C LEU A 6 5.51 -30.69 -2.68
N ILE A 7 6.39 -30.42 -3.65
CA ILE A 7 7.39 -31.40 -4.12
C ILE A 7 8.27 -31.85 -2.95
N VAL A 8 8.74 -30.89 -2.14
CA VAL A 8 9.57 -31.17 -0.97
C VAL A 8 8.76 -31.87 0.13
N TRP A 9 7.58 -31.36 0.47
CA TRP A 9 6.75 -31.87 1.58
C TRP A 9 6.23 -33.28 1.27
N GLU A 10 5.65 -33.50 0.09
CA GLU A 10 5.08 -34.80 -0.32
C GLU A 10 6.10 -35.71 -1.00
N ARG A 11 7.38 -35.29 -1.10
CA ARG A 11 8.47 -36.02 -1.77
C ARG A 11 8.14 -36.40 -3.22
N ARG A 12 7.43 -35.53 -3.94
CA ARG A 12 6.97 -35.73 -5.32
C ARG A 12 8.04 -35.36 -6.35
N TRP A 13 9.24 -35.92 -6.22
CA TRP A 13 10.39 -35.61 -7.08
C TRP A 13 10.18 -35.93 -8.56
N SER A 14 9.26 -36.84 -8.88
CA SER A 14 8.87 -37.16 -10.25
C SER A 14 8.21 -35.98 -10.98
N GLU A 15 7.60 -35.04 -10.25
CA GLU A 15 7.02 -33.82 -10.83
C GLU A 15 8.10 -32.94 -11.49
N LEU A 16 9.36 -33.01 -11.04
CA LEU A 16 10.46 -32.31 -11.69
C LEU A 16 10.80 -32.88 -13.06
N ARG A 17 10.40 -34.11 -13.39
CA ARG A 17 10.62 -34.73 -14.71
C ARG A 17 9.49 -34.43 -15.69
N ARG A 18 8.41 -33.80 -15.25
CA ARG A 18 7.25 -33.51 -16.08
C ARG A 18 7.54 -32.38 -17.05
N TRP A 19 7.32 -32.64 -18.34
CA TRP A 19 7.60 -31.69 -19.41
C TRP A 19 6.73 -30.43 -19.28
N GLU A 20 5.55 -30.53 -18.67
CA GLU A 20 4.61 -29.43 -18.43
C GLU A 20 5.24 -28.30 -17.60
N LEU A 21 6.11 -28.64 -16.62
CA LEU A 21 6.84 -27.65 -15.83
C LEU A 21 7.77 -26.82 -16.71
N TYR A 22 8.50 -27.50 -17.60
CA TYR A 22 9.48 -26.87 -18.49
C TYR A 22 8.81 -26.11 -19.64
N ALA A 23 7.66 -26.59 -20.13
CA ALA A 23 6.84 -25.87 -21.11
C ALA A 23 6.36 -24.53 -20.54
N GLY A 24 5.95 -24.50 -19.26
CA GLY A 24 5.60 -23.25 -18.57
C GLY A 24 6.78 -22.27 -18.49
N LEU A 25 7.98 -22.75 -18.17
CA LEU A 25 9.19 -21.93 -18.14
C LEU A 25 9.57 -21.40 -19.52
N ALA A 26 9.51 -22.25 -20.55
CA ALA A 26 9.76 -21.86 -21.93
C ALA A 26 8.78 -20.77 -22.38
N LEU A 27 7.49 -20.92 -22.06
CA LEU A 27 6.48 -19.92 -22.38
C LEU A 27 6.73 -18.59 -21.67
N GLN A 28 7.11 -18.60 -20.38
CA GLN A 28 7.49 -17.38 -19.67
C GLN A 28 8.70 -16.70 -20.33
N GLY A 29 9.70 -17.49 -20.73
CA GLY A 29 10.86 -16.99 -21.47
C GLY A 29 10.50 -16.38 -22.82
N LEU A 30 9.57 -16.99 -23.56
CA LEU A 30 9.09 -16.46 -24.84
C LEU A 30 8.30 -15.16 -24.70
N ILE A 31 7.61 -14.97 -23.58
CA ILE A 31 6.83 -13.75 -23.31
C ILE A 31 7.74 -12.62 -22.80
N ILE A 32 8.63 -12.90 -21.84
CA ILE A 32 9.44 -11.89 -21.16
C ILE A 32 10.72 -11.58 -21.97
N GLY A 33 11.30 -12.60 -22.60
CA GLY A 33 12.60 -12.54 -23.29
C GLY A 33 12.69 -11.48 -24.39
N PRO A 34 11.71 -11.34 -25.30
CA PRO A 34 11.75 -10.32 -26.34
C PRO A 34 11.84 -8.90 -25.79
N TRP A 35 11.13 -8.61 -24.69
CA TRP A 35 11.20 -7.30 -24.03
C TRP A 35 12.56 -7.07 -23.37
N VAL A 36 13.09 -8.06 -22.63
CA VAL A 36 14.44 -7.96 -22.04
C VAL A 36 15.50 -7.73 -23.11
N LEU A 37 15.41 -8.42 -24.25
CA LEU A 37 16.32 -8.26 -25.38
C LEU A 37 16.19 -6.87 -26.01
N ALA A 38 14.98 -6.35 -26.15
CA ALA A 38 14.75 -4.99 -26.65
C ALA A 38 15.37 -3.93 -25.72
N VAL A 39 15.18 -4.06 -24.40
CA VAL A 39 15.79 -3.15 -23.42
C VAL A 39 17.32 -3.24 -23.46
N ALA A 40 17.87 -4.46 -23.53
CA ALA A 40 19.32 -4.68 -23.60
C ALA A 40 19.99 -3.97 -24.79
N ARG A 41 19.25 -3.77 -25.89
CA ARG A 41 19.72 -3.11 -27.12
C ARG A 41 19.52 -1.60 -27.13
N SER A 42 18.89 -1.03 -26.10
CA SER A 42 18.75 0.43 -25.99
C SER A 42 20.05 1.08 -25.49
N GLU A 43 20.20 2.39 -25.74
CA GLU A 43 21.40 3.18 -25.42
C GLU A 43 21.82 3.07 -23.94
N HIS A 44 20.85 2.95 -23.04
CA HIS A 44 21.07 2.76 -21.58
C HIS A 44 20.64 1.38 -21.08
N GLY A 45 20.53 0.40 -21.99
CA GLY A 45 20.02 -0.94 -21.72
C GLY A 45 20.73 -1.68 -20.58
N PRO A 46 22.07 -1.79 -20.59
CA PRO A 46 22.81 -2.48 -19.54
C PRO A 46 22.56 -1.90 -18.14
N ASP A 47 22.54 -0.57 -18.02
CA ASP A 47 22.29 0.10 -16.74
C ASP A 47 20.85 -0.09 -16.28
N ALA A 48 19.89 -0.01 -17.20
CA ALA A 48 18.48 -0.27 -16.90
C ALA A 48 18.24 -1.72 -16.44
N LEU A 49 18.88 -2.70 -17.09
CA LEU A 49 18.77 -4.11 -16.70
C LEU A 49 19.48 -4.40 -15.38
N ARG A 50 20.62 -3.76 -15.10
CA ARG A 50 21.27 -3.82 -13.79
C ARG A 50 20.37 -3.20 -12.72
N ALA A 51 19.78 -2.04 -12.98
CA ALA A 51 18.85 -1.40 -12.06
C ALA A 51 17.65 -2.31 -11.78
N LEU A 52 17.07 -2.94 -12.80
CA LEU A 52 15.93 -3.83 -12.67
C LEU A 52 16.28 -5.14 -11.94
N PHE A 53 17.26 -5.91 -12.41
CA PHE A 53 17.52 -7.24 -11.88
C PHE A 53 18.40 -7.23 -10.64
N TRP A 54 19.40 -6.35 -10.58
CA TRP A 54 20.30 -6.29 -9.42
C TRP A 54 19.76 -5.35 -8.36
N ASN A 55 19.60 -4.06 -8.70
CA ASN A 55 19.24 -3.06 -7.68
C ASN A 55 17.82 -3.28 -7.15
N ASN A 56 16.88 -3.68 -8.02
CA ASN A 56 15.48 -3.89 -7.62
C ASN A 56 15.23 -5.29 -7.07
N VAL A 57 15.50 -6.36 -7.82
CA VAL A 57 15.15 -7.71 -7.35
C VAL A 57 16.05 -8.13 -6.20
N VAL A 58 17.37 -8.10 -6.36
CA VAL A 58 18.30 -8.49 -5.29
C VAL A 58 18.26 -7.48 -4.14
N GLY A 59 18.28 -6.18 -4.44
CA GLY A 59 18.25 -5.12 -3.42
C GLY A 59 16.99 -5.09 -2.54
N ARG A 60 15.87 -5.65 -3.02
CA ARG A 60 14.67 -5.81 -2.18
C ARG A 60 14.82 -6.89 -1.12
N PHE A 61 15.60 -7.93 -1.39
CA PHE A 61 15.82 -9.05 -0.46
C PHE A 61 17.03 -8.83 0.43
N THR A 62 18.11 -8.25 -0.10
CA THR A 62 19.36 -8.02 0.61
C THR A 62 19.76 -6.56 0.51
N ARG A 63 20.31 -5.98 1.58
CA ARG A 63 20.91 -4.65 1.50
C ARG A 63 22.12 -4.70 0.57
N ILE A 64 22.07 -3.92 -0.48
CA ILE A 64 23.17 -3.76 -1.44
C ILE A 64 23.48 -2.28 -1.57
N ASP A 65 24.75 -1.95 -1.67
CA ASP A 65 25.16 -0.57 -1.93
C ASP A 65 24.67 -0.18 -3.33
N SER A 66 23.88 0.89 -3.39
CA SER A 66 23.28 1.41 -4.61
C SER A 66 23.41 2.95 -4.62
N PRO A 67 23.57 3.58 -5.80
CA PRO A 67 23.48 5.05 -5.89
C PRO A 67 22.17 5.54 -5.28
N ALA A 68 22.18 6.67 -4.59
CA ALA A 68 21.01 7.17 -3.84
C ALA A 68 19.74 7.30 -4.70
N ALA A 69 19.88 7.60 -6.00
CA ALA A 69 18.77 7.68 -6.96
C ALA A 69 18.05 6.34 -7.22
N VAL A 70 18.67 5.20 -6.91
CA VAL A 70 18.13 3.85 -7.11
C VAL A 70 18.16 2.99 -5.84
N ASP A 71 18.49 3.59 -4.68
CA ASP A 71 18.49 2.90 -3.39
C ASP A 71 17.06 2.76 -2.86
N TYR A 72 16.45 1.61 -3.19
CA TYR A 72 15.11 1.25 -2.74
C TYR A 72 15.02 0.92 -1.24
N THR A 73 16.15 0.71 -0.55
CA THR A 73 16.14 0.21 0.83
C THR A 73 15.85 1.29 1.87
N LEU A 74 16.04 2.57 1.52
CA LEU A 74 15.82 3.70 2.43
C LEU A 74 14.34 4.02 2.63
N GLY A 75 13.51 3.91 1.59
CA GLY A 75 12.09 4.30 1.64
C GLY A 75 11.15 3.27 2.26
N HIS A 76 11.49 1.98 2.24
CA HIS A 76 10.60 0.88 2.61
C HIS A 76 11.28 -0.16 3.50
N ARG A 77 11.97 0.28 4.56
CA ARG A 77 12.69 -0.61 5.47
C ARG A 77 11.75 -1.65 6.07
N ASN A 78 12.13 -2.93 5.97
CA ASN A 78 11.41 -4.00 6.62
C ASN A 78 11.87 -4.21 8.07
N ALA A 79 10.97 -4.72 8.91
CA ALA A 79 11.29 -5.29 10.20
C ALA A 79 11.11 -6.82 10.13
N PRO A 80 12.03 -7.62 10.70
CA PRO A 80 11.87 -9.07 10.74
C PRO A 80 10.52 -9.47 11.33
N GLY A 81 9.76 -10.27 10.57
CA GLY A 81 8.43 -10.74 10.99
C GLY A 81 7.27 -9.76 10.69
N LYS A 82 7.51 -8.58 10.09
CA LYS A 82 6.46 -7.60 9.75
C LYS A 82 5.22 -8.25 9.16
N TYR A 83 5.38 -9.03 8.08
CA TYR A 83 4.26 -9.63 7.36
C TYR A 83 3.48 -10.65 8.19
N LEU A 84 4.07 -11.28 9.20
CA LEU A 84 3.37 -12.18 10.11
C LEU A 84 2.60 -11.41 11.18
N PHE A 85 3.20 -10.34 11.74
CA PHE A 85 2.55 -9.48 12.72
C PHE A 85 1.40 -8.66 12.12
N GLU A 86 1.55 -8.22 10.86
CA GLU A 86 0.53 -7.44 10.16
C GLU A 86 -0.51 -8.30 9.44
N LEU A 87 -0.29 -9.62 9.34
CA LEU A 87 -1.22 -10.54 8.68
C LEU A 87 -2.66 -10.42 9.19
N PRO A 88 -2.92 -10.31 10.51
CA PRO A 88 -4.27 -10.08 11.01
C PRO A 88 -4.95 -8.86 10.42
N PHE A 89 -4.22 -7.78 10.13
CA PHE A 89 -4.76 -6.56 9.51
C PHE A 89 -5.01 -6.74 8.02
N TYR A 90 -4.08 -7.38 7.29
CA TYR A 90 -4.28 -7.67 5.86
C TYR A 90 -5.47 -8.59 5.59
N LEU A 91 -5.81 -9.43 6.56
CA LEU A 91 -6.94 -10.35 6.48
C LEU A 91 -8.26 -9.74 6.94
N LEU A 92 -8.28 -8.53 7.52
CA LEU A 92 -9.53 -7.96 8.02
C LEU A 92 -10.57 -7.84 6.88
N PRO A 93 -11.84 -8.20 7.14
CA PRO A 93 -12.42 -8.67 8.41
C PRO A 93 -12.38 -10.21 8.61
N TRP A 94 -11.75 -10.96 7.72
CA TRP A 94 -11.74 -12.43 7.64
C TRP A 94 -10.75 -13.14 8.58
N THR A 95 -9.99 -12.37 9.36
CA THR A 95 -8.97 -12.87 10.30
C THR A 95 -9.45 -14.03 11.18
N PRO A 96 -10.64 -14.00 11.81
CA PRO A 96 -11.09 -15.10 12.67
C PRO A 96 -11.36 -16.39 11.88
N VAL A 97 -11.92 -16.29 10.67
CA VAL A 97 -12.17 -17.44 9.78
C VAL A 97 -10.86 -18.06 9.30
N VAL A 98 -9.88 -17.24 8.90
CA VAL A 98 -8.56 -17.74 8.49
C VAL A 98 -7.85 -18.39 9.67
N ALA A 99 -7.95 -17.83 10.89
CA ALA A 99 -7.41 -18.45 12.09
C ALA A 99 -8.02 -19.83 12.36
N ALA A 100 -9.34 -19.98 12.25
CA ALA A 100 -9.99 -21.28 12.36
C ALA A 100 -9.54 -22.25 11.26
N ALA A 101 -9.40 -21.77 10.02
CA ALA A 101 -8.90 -22.57 8.92
C ALA A 101 -7.46 -23.07 9.16
N LEU A 102 -6.58 -22.24 9.72
CA LEU A 102 -5.21 -22.65 10.09
C LEU A 102 -5.21 -23.73 11.19
N VAL A 103 -6.11 -23.62 12.17
CA VAL A 103 -6.25 -24.66 13.22
C VAL A 103 -6.71 -25.99 12.62
N HIS A 104 -7.65 -25.98 11.67
CA HIS A 104 -8.06 -27.18 10.94
C HIS A 104 -6.93 -27.73 10.07
N ALA A 105 -6.21 -26.86 9.37
CA ALA A 105 -5.10 -27.23 8.52
C ALA A 105 -4.05 -28.06 9.27
N TRP A 106 -3.74 -27.74 10.53
CA TRP A 106 -2.79 -28.48 11.35
C TRP A 106 -3.07 -29.99 11.46
N ARG A 107 -4.35 -30.37 11.46
CA ARG A 107 -4.77 -31.78 11.46
C ARG A 107 -4.77 -32.37 10.05
N ARG A 108 -5.33 -31.63 9.10
CA ARG A 108 -5.56 -32.10 7.72
C ARG A 108 -4.29 -32.29 6.90
N VAL A 109 -3.25 -31.51 7.17
CA VAL A 109 -1.94 -31.67 6.49
C VAL A 109 -1.23 -32.98 6.83
N ARG A 110 -1.75 -33.76 7.78
CA ARG A 110 -1.24 -35.09 8.12
C ARG A 110 -1.93 -36.21 7.36
N GLU A 111 -3.05 -35.93 6.69
CA GLU A 111 -3.82 -36.93 5.91
C GLU A 111 -3.09 -37.22 4.59
N PRO A 112 -2.72 -38.48 4.28
CA PRO A 112 -1.87 -38.79 3.12
C PRO A 112 -2.60 -38.72 1.77
N ASP A 113 -3.90 -38.45 1.77
CA ASP A 113 -4.75 -38.47 0.59
C ASP A 113 -4.79 -37.12 -0.15
N ALA A 114 -5.54 -37.10 -1.25
CA ALA A 114 -5.73 -35.90 -2.06
C ALA A 114 -6.40 -34.75 -1.28
N ALA A 115 -7.22 -35.06 -0.27
CA ALA A 115 -7.82 -34.06 0.60
C ALA A 115 -6.74 -33.34 1.41
N GLY A 116 -5.81 -34.10 2.03
CA GLY A 116 -4.64 -33.53 2.70
C GLY A 116 -3.73 -32.70 1.78
N THR A 117 -3.54 -33.12 0.53
CA THR A 117 -2.76 -32.36 -0.47
C THR A 117 -3.33 -30.96 -0.73
N ALA A 118 -4.65 -30.80 -0.79
CA ALA A 118 -5.27 -29.49 -0.98
C ALA A 118 -4.92 -28.51 0.16
N TRP A 119 -4.92 -28.99 1.40
CA TRP A 119 -4.51 -28.21 2.58
C TRP A 119 -3.03 -27.85 2.55
N ARG A 120 -2.16 -28.79 2.18
CA ARG A 120 -0.71 -28.54 2.02
C ARG A 120 -0.44 -27.54 0.90
N PHE A 121 -1.18 -27.62 -0.21
CA PHE A 121 -1.07 -26.67 -1.32
C PHE A 121 -1.38 -25.25 -0.85
N ALA A 122 -2.52 -25.07 -0.16
CA ALA A 122 -2.98 -23.76 0.27
C ALA A 122 -2.04 -23.13 1.33
N LEU A 123 -1.50 -23.93 2.26
CA LEU A 123 -0.43 -23.49 3.16
C LEU A 123 0.86 -23.16 2.41
N GLY A 124 1.27 -24.03 1.48
CA GLY A 124 2.49 -23.87 0.69
C GLY A 124 2.46 -22.67 -0.27
N ALA A 125 1.26 -22.23 -0.68
CA ALA A 125 1.02 -21.02 -1.44
C ALA A 125 1.07 -19.74 -0.58
N SER A 126 1.02 -19.86 0.76
CA SER A 126 0.89 -18.72 1.67
C SER A 126 2.10 -18.57 2.59
N LEU A 127 2.27 -19.50 3.54
CA LEU A 127 3.18 -19.31 4.68
C LEU A 127 4.65 -19.22 4.28
N PRO A 128 5.18 -20.07 3.36
CA PRO A 128 6.56 -19.94 2.92
C PRO A 128 6.84 -18.57 2.27
N PHE A 129 5.87 -18.02 1.54
CA PHE A 129 6.02 -16.72 0.90
C PHE A 129 6.03 -15.59 1.94
N LEU A 130 5.12 -15.61 2.91
CA LEU A 130 5.13 -14.66 4.03
C LEU A 130 6.42 -14.74 4.86
N ALA A 131 6.96 -15.95 5.07
CA ALA A 131 8.21 -16.14 5.78
C ALA A 131 9.40 -15.51 5.02
N VAL A 132 9.49 -15.74 3.71
CA VAL A 132 10.54 -15.14 2.87
C VAL A 132 10.42 -13.62 2.86
N LEU A 133 9.21 -13.08 2.68
CA LEU A 133 8.97 -11.63 2.72
C LEU A 133 9.29 -11.02 4.09
N SER A 134 9.05 -11.76 5.18
CA SER A 134 9.39 -11.32 6.54
C SER A 134 10.89 -11.19 6.79
N LEU A 135 11.72 -11.76 5.93
CA LEU A 135 13.18 -11.70 6.00
C LEU A 135 13.80 -10.77 4.95
N ALA A 136 13.00 -10.24 4.02
CA ALA A 136 13.47 -9.33 2.97
C ALA A 136 13.94 -7.99 3.55
N ALA A 137 14.94 -7.35 2.95
CA ALA A 137 15.44 -6.05 3.36
C ALA A 137 14.39 -4.93 3.25
N THR A 138 13.47 -5.05 2.30
CA THR A 138 12.40 -4.07 2.04
C THR A 138 11.02 -4.68 2.22
N ALA A 139 10.03 -3.87 2.59
CA ALA A 139 8.66 -4.30 2.71
C ALA A 139 7.67 -3.27 2.20
N ARG A 140 6.80 -3.71 1.29
CA ARG A 140 5.56 -3.04 0.93
C ARG A 140 4.39 -3.97 1.22
N ASP A 141 3.30 -3.43 1.74
CA ASP A 141 2.17 -4.24 2.20
C ASP A 141 1.55 -5.04 1.04
N ILE A 142 1.55 -4.45 -0.16
CA ILE A 142 1.07 -5.10 -1.40
C ILE A 142 1.83 -6.40 -1.73
N TYR A 143 3.07 -6.58 -1.25
CA TYR A 143 3.82 -7.82 -1.48
C TYR A 143 3.15 -9.03 -0.83
N ALA A 144 2.34 -8.85 0.21
CA ALA A 144 1.60 -9.94 0.84
C ALA A 144 0.45 -10.47 -0.02
N ALA A 145 -0.03 -9.71 -1.01
CA ALA A 145 -1.26 -10.01 -1.75
C ALA A 145 -1.30 -11.43 -2.37
N PRO A 146 -0.23 -11.94 -3.01
CA PRO A 146 -0.23 -13.31 -3.52
C PRO A 146 -0.40 -14.38 -2.43
N ALA A 147 0.16 -14.18 -1.23
CA ALA A 147 -0.01 -15.13 -0.12
C ALA A 147 -1.44 -15.14 0.43
N ILE A 148 -2.16 -14.02 0.35
CA ILE A 148 -3.56 -13.93 0.81
C ILE A 148 -4.45 -14.89 0.00
N LEU A 149 -4.13 -15.16 -1.27
CA LEU A 149 -4.90 -16.10 -2.11
C LEU A 149 -4.87 -17.53 -1.56
N GLY A 150 -3.72 -17.99 -1.05
CA GLY A 150 -3.65 -19.32 -0.45
C GLY A 150 -4.38 -19.38 0.91
N LEU A 151 -4.39 -18.29 1.67
CA LEU A 151 -5.19 -18.18 2.90
C LEU A 151 -6.70 -18.16 2.61
N ALA A 152 -7.11 -17.52 1.52
CA ALA A 152 -8.48 -17.56 1.03
C ALA A 152 -8.87 -19.00 0.61
N ALA A 153 -7.98 -19.73 -0.05
CA ALA A 153 -8.18 -21.14 -0.37
C ALA A 153 -8.33 -22.00 0.90
N LEU A 154 -7.52 -21.75 1.96
CA LEU A 154 -7.68 -22.42 3.25
C LEU A 154 -9.05 -22.15 3.88
N ALA A 155 -9.52 -20.90 3.86
CA ALA A 155 -10.86 -20.56 4.33
C ALA A 155 -11.95 -21.29 3.53
N GLY A 156 -11.77 -21.43 2.21
CA GLY A 156 -12.65 -22.22 1.35
C GLY A 156 -12.71 -23.70 1.75
N LEU A 157 -11.55 -24.33 1.95
CA LEU A 157 -11.45 -25.73 2.41
C LEU A 157 -12.10 -25.92 3.79
N TRP A 158 -11.80 -25.01 4.72
CA TRP A 158 -12.38 -24.99 6.05
C TRP A 158 -13.91 -24.89 6.03
N SER A 159 -14.47 -24.05 5.15
CA SER A 159 -15.92 -23.84 5.09
C SER A 159 -16.71 -25.13 4.83
N ARG A 160 -16.14 -26.04 4.00
CA ARG A 160 -16.74 -27.35 3.71
C ARG A 160 -16.73 -28.27 4.92
N GLU A 161 -15.69 -28.20 5.76
CA GLU A 161 -15.62 -28.99 6.99
C GLU A 161 -16.57 -28.45 8.06
N ALA A 162 -16.58 -27.14 8.23
CA ALA A 162 -17.46 -26.44 9.16
C ALA A 162 -18.95 -26.67 8.82
N GLU A 163 -19.30 -26.82 7.53
CA GLU A 163 -20.66 -27.15 7.09
C GLU A 163 -21.08 -28.58 7.49
N ARG A 164 -20.14 -29.54 7.44
CA ARG A 164 -20.43 -30.95 7.76
C ARG A 164 -20.49 -31.24 9.26
N ALA A 165 -19.56 -30.67 10.02
CA ALA A 165 -19.41 -30.93 11.45
C ALA A 165 -18.92 -29.67 12.17
N PRO A 166 -19.80 -28.67 12.38
CA PRO A 166 -19.41 -27.38 12.96
C PRO A 166 -18.95 -27.52 14.41
N THR A 167 -17.76 -27.03 14.71
CA THR A 167 -17.20 -26.96 16.06
C THR A 167 -17.56 -25.64 16.75
N ARG A 168 -17.26 -25.52 18.06
CA ARG A 168 -17.39 -24.25 18.79
C ARG A 168 -16.47 -23.17 18.22
N LEU A 169 -15.26 -23.55 17.80
CA LEU A 169 -14.30 -22.65 17.18
C LEU A 169 -14.88 -22.06 15.90
N ASP A 170 -15.53 -22.87 15.07
CA ASP A 170 -16.11 -22.41 13.80
C ASP A 170 -17.22 -21.37 14.03
N ARG A 171 -18.08 -21.63 15.02
CA ARG A 171 -19.13 -20.68 15.41
C ARG A 171 -18.54 -19.36 15.93
N LEU A 172 -17.48 -19.42 16.73
CA LEU A 172 -16.79 -18.23 17.22
C LEU A 172 -16.12 -17.46 16.08
N ALA A 173 -15.48 -18.15 15.14
CA ALA A 173 -14.83 -17.55 13.98
C ALA A 173 -15.82 -16.82 13.06
N VAL A 174 -16.97 -17.44 12.76
CA VAL A 174 -18.05 -16.78 11.99
C VAL A 174 -18.62 -15.58 12.75
N THR A 175 -18.82 -15.71 14.07
CA THR A 175 -19.30 -14.61 14.91
C THR A 175 -18.32 -13.44 14.93
N GLY A 176 -17.04 -13.71 15.16
CA GLY A 176 -15.98 -12.71 15.18
C GLY A 176 -15.87 -12.01 13.83
N THR A 177 -15.93 -12.75 12.73
CA THR A 177 -15.92 -12.18 11.37
C THR A 177 -17.10 -11.25 11.17
N ARG A 178 -18.32 -11.66 11.54
CA ARG A 178 -19.51 -10.79 11.47
C ARG A 178 -19.36 -9.52 12.31
N VAL A 179 -18.81 -9.64 13.53
CA VAL A 179 -18.57 -8.48 14.40
C VAL A 179 -17.56 -7.52 13.79
N LEU A 180 -16.47 -8.03 13.21
CA LEU A 180 -15.47 -7.21 12.52
C LEU A 180 -16.04 -6.54 11.27
N VAL A 181 -16.88 -7.24 10.48
CA VAL A 181 -17.61 -6.64 9.37
C VAL A 181 -18.52 -5.51 9.86
N ALA A 182 -19.26 -5.72 10.94
CA ALA A 182 -20.13 -4.71 11.53
C ALA A 182 -19.35 -3.49 12.03
N ALA A 183 -18.21 -3.72 12.70
CA ALA A 183 -17.33 -2.66 13.17
C ALA A 183 -16.76 -1.84 12.00
N LEU A 184 -16.26 -2.51 10.95
CA LEU A 184 -15.75 -1.85 9.75
C LEU A 184 -16.84 -1.03 9.05
N ALA A 185 -18.03 -1.60 8.87
CA ALA A 185 -19.16 -0.87 8.30
C ALA A 185 -19.53 0.35 9.16
N GLY A 186 -19.51 0.21 10.49
CA GLY A 186 -19.71 1.32 11.43
C GLY A 186 -18.66 2.44 11.27
N VAL A 187 -17.38 2.09 11.14
CA VAL A 187 -16.29 3.06 10.90
C VAL A 187 -16.50 3.79 9.57
N LEU A 188 -16.85 3.07 8.50
CA LEU A 188 -17.10 3.68 7.19
C LEU A 188 -18.32 4.62 7.21
N LEU A 189 -19.41 4.23 7.87
CA LEU A 189 -20.58 5.09 8.06
C LEU A 189 -20.25 6.32 8.91
N ALA A 190 -19.44 6.16 9.96
CA ALA A 190 -18.96 7.29 10.76
C ALA A 190 -18.08 8.24 9.94
N ALA A 191 -17.21 7.72 9.07
CA ALA A 191 -16.40 8.53 8.17
C ALA A 191 -17.28 9.34 7.19
N LEU A 192 -18.30 8.72 6.61
CA LEU A 192 -19.28 9.42 5.75
C LEU A 192 -20.05 10.50 6.52
N ALA A 193 -20.51 10.20 7.73
CA ALA A 193 -21.17 11.18 8.59
C ALA A 193 -20.24 12.36 8.91
N LEU A 194 -18.96 12.08 9.20
CA LEU A 194 -17.96 13.10 9.46
C LEU A 194 -17.71 13.99 8.22
N LEU A 195 -17.70 13.42 7.01
CA LEU A 195 -17.61 14.21 5.78
C LEU A 195 -18.81 15.14 5.57
N ILE A 196 -20.02 14.69 5.94
CA ILE A 196 -21.23 15.52 5.89
C ILE A 196 -21.13 16.65 6.92
N LEU A 197 -20.83 16.32 8.17
CA LEU A 197 -20.81 17.28 9.29
C LEU A 197 -19.70 18.33 9.14
N SER A 198 -18.54 17.93 8.64
CA SER A 198 -17.42 18.83 8.41
C SER A 198 -17.57 19.69 7.14
N GLY A 199 -18.50 19.34 6.24
CA GLY A 199 -18.60 19.95 4.92
C GLY A 199 -17.44 19.59 3.97
N ALA A 200 -16.61 18.60 4.32
CA ALA A 200 -15.49 18.17 3.51
C ALA A 200 -15.91 17.36 2.26
N GLY A 201 -17.12 16.78 2.29
CA GLY A 201 -17.69 16.00 1.18
C GLY A 201 -19.02 16.57 0.67
N PRO A 202 -19.41 16.25 -0.58
CA PRO A 202 -20.73 16.59 -1.11
C PRO A 202 -21.83 15.89 -0.29
N PRO A 203 -22.71 16.63 0.40
CA PRO A 203 -23.58 16.06 1.44
C PRO A 203 -24.58 15.06 0.88
N LEU A 204 -25.16 15.32 -0.29
CA LEU A 204 -26.12 14.42 -0.93
C LEU A 204 -25.48 13.09 -1.35
N ALA A 205 -24.26 13.14 -1.91
CA ALA A 205 -23.55 11.93 -2.31
C ALA A 205 -23.09 11.12 -1.09
N CYS A 206 -22.62 11.79 -0.03
CA CYS A 206 -22.25 11.11 1.22
C CYS A 206 -23.47 10.50 1.90
N LEU A 207 -24.63 11.17 1.90
CA LEU A 207 -25.88 10.64 2.42
C LEU A 207 -26.37 9.43 1.61
N ALA A 208 -26.38 9.55 0.27
CA ALA A 208 -26.74 8.45 -0.61
C ALA A 208 -25.83 7.24 -0.41
N ALA A 209 -24.52 7.45 -0.28
CA ALA A 209 -23.55 6.42 0.04
C ALA A 209 -23.78 5.81 1.44
N ALA A 210 -24.12 6.63 2.44
CA ALA A 210 -24.39 6.14 3.80
C ALA A 210 -25.66 5.27 3.85
N LEU A 211 -26.72 5.67 3.15
CA LEU A 211 -27.94 4.86 3.03
C LEU A 211 -27.70 3.59 2.21
N GLY A 212 -27.00 3.72 1.08
CA GLY A 212 -26.62 2.63 0.19
C GLY A 212 -25.66 1.62 0.83
N ALA A 213 -24.77 2.07 1.72
CA ALA A 213 -23.93 1.19 2.53
C ALA A 213 -24.70 0.60 3.72
N GLY A 214 -25.36 1.45 4.51
CA GLY A 214 -25.90 1.12 5.82
C GLY A 214 -27.11 0.18 5.76
N ILE A 215 -28.10 0.46 4.91
CA ILE A 215 -29.33 -0.34 4.82
C ILE A 215 -29.02 -1.80 4.42
N PRO A 216 -28.34 -2.07 3.29
CA PRO A 216 -28.04 -3.45 2.92
C PRO A 216 -27.02 -4.10 3.85
N ALA A 217 -26.05 -3.37 4.41
CA ALA A 217 -25.12 -3.95 5.38
C ALA A 217 -25.84 -4.41 6.65
N ILE A 218 -26.72 -3.60 7.22
CA ILE A 218 -27.51 -3.96 8.40
C ILE A 218 -28.42 -5.15 8.09
N ALA A 219 -29.16 -5.11 6.98
CA ALA A 219 -30.04 -6.21 6.58
C ALA A 219 -29.26 -7.52 6.40
N ALA A 220 -28.12 -7.48 5.70
CA ALA A 220 -27.27 -8.64 5.51
C ALA A 220 -26.66 -9.14 6.83
N LEU A 221 -26.24 -8.27 7.76
CA LEU A 221 -25.76 -8.68 9.08
C LEU A 221 -26.84 -9.35 9.93
N LEU A 222 -28.10 -8.89 9.85
CA LEU A 222 -29.25 -9.54 10.51
C LEU A 222 -29.53 -10.91 9.90
N LEU A 223 -29.50 -11.03 8.57
CA LEU A 223 -29.63 -12.31 7.87
C LEU A 223 -28.47 -13.26 8.20
N ALA A 224 -27.25 -12.74 8.32
CA ALA A 224 -26.08 -13.51 8.74
C ALA A 224 -26.25 -14.07 10.16
N ARG A 225 -26.79 -13.27 11.08
CA ARG A 225 -27.12 -13.70 12.44
C ARG A 225 -28.21 -14.77 12.47
N ALA A 226 -29.30 -14.56 11.74
CA ALA A 226 -30.40 -15.52 11.66
C ALA A 226 -29.94 -16.86 11.05
N ALA A 227 -29.13 -16.83 9.99
CA ALA A 227 -28.55 -18.04 9.37
C ALA A 227 -27.69 -18.82 10.37
N GLN A 228 -26.82 -18.13 11.12
CA GLN A 228 -25.98 -18.79 12.12
C GLN A 228 -26.79 -19.40 13.27
N GLN A 229 -27.85 -18.73 13.71
CA GLN A 229 -28.76 -19.26 14.74
C GLN A 229 -29.45 -20.54 14.29
N ARG A 230 -29.71 -20.68 12.98
CA ARG A 230 -30.24 -21.91 12.36
C ARG A 230 -29.15 -22.98 12.10
N GLY A 231 -27.90 -22.72 12.49
CA GLY A 231 -26.76 -23.63 12.26
C GLY A 231 -26.12 -23.51 10.87
N ASP A 232 -26.58 -22.61 10.01
CA ASP A 232 -26.08 -22.44 8.64
C ASP A 232 -24.91 -21.44 8.60
N LEU A 233 -23.72 -21.94 8.92
CA LEU A 233 -22.50 -21.12 8.96
C LEU A 233 -22.12 -20.57 7.59
N LYS A 234 -22.34 -21.34 6.52
CA LYS A 234 -22.02 -20.95 5.15
C LYS A 234 -22.85 -19.76 4.70
N ARG A 235 -24.17 -19.79 4.89
CA ARG A 235 -25.01 -18.63 4.59
C ARG A 235 -24.68 -17.45 5.49
N SER A 236 -24.31 -17.68 6.75
CA SER A 236 -23.86 -16.61 7.64
C SER A 236 -22.62 -15.86 7.11
N LEU A 237 -21.64 -16.60 6.59
CA LEU A 237 -20.46 -16.03 5.94
C LEU A 237 -20.81 -15.30 4.65
N LEU A 238 -21.67 -15.88 3.80
CA LEU A 238 -22.10 -15.25 2.56
C LEU A 238 -22.79 -13.90 2.84
N TRP A 239 -23.70 -13.85 3.82
CA TRP A 239 -24.35 -12.60 4.20
C TRP A 239 -23.39 -11.60 4.86
N SER A 240 -22.40 -12.08 5.61
CA SER A 240 -21.33 -11.21 6.14
C SER A 240 -20.47 -10.63 5.01
N TYR A 241 -20.18 -11.40 3.96
CA TYR A 241 -19.52 -10.90 2.75
C TYR A 241 -20.37 -9.87 2.02
N THR A 242 -21.67 -10.12 1.84
CA THR A 242 -22.59 -9.15 1.24
C THR A 242 -22.60 -7.83 2.02
N ALA A 243 -22.63 -7.89 3.35
CA ALA A 243 -22.56 -6.69 4.19
C ALA A 243 -21.24 -5.92 4.00
N TYR A 244 -20.11 -6.65 3.99
CA TYR A 244 -18.79 -6.08 3.74
C TYR A 244 -18.70 -5.41 2.36
N ALA A 245 -19.12 -6.13 1.31
CA ALA A 245 -19.07 -5.63 -0.07
C ALA A 245 -19.94 -4.37 -0.23
N ALA A 246 -21.17 -4.38 0.30
CA ALA A 246 -22.03 -3.20 0.27
C ALA A 246 -21.37 -2.01 1.02
N ALA A 247 -20.91 -2.22 2.25
CA ALA A 247 -20.29 -1.16 3.04
C ALA A 247 -19.06 -0.56 2.31
N VAL A 248 -18.12 -1.40 1.86
CA VAL A 248 -16.91 -0.93 1.20
C VAL A 248 -17.21 -0.26 -0.13
N SER A 249 -18.00 -0.89 -1.01
CA SER A 249 -18.26 -0.36 -2.35
C SER A 249 -19.01 0.97 -2.31
N PHE A 250 -20.12 1.06 -1.55
CA PHE A 250 -20.89 2.31 -1.49
C PHE A 250 -20.14 3.42 -0.76
N SER A 251 -19.42 3.12 0.32
CA SER A 251 -18.60 4.13 0.99
C SER A 251 -17.44 4.59 0.10
N ALA A 252 -16.79 3.71 -0.65
CA ALA A 252 -15.70 4.07 -1.56
C ALA A 252 -16.14 5.06 -2.65
N LEU A 253 -17.36 4.92 -3.18
CA LEU A 253 -17.90 5.84 -4.20
C LEU A 253 -17.99 7.30 -3.73
N ALA A 254 -18.16 7.54 -2.43
CA ALA A 254 -18.19 8.89 -1.85
C ALA A 254 -16.84 9.30 -1.23
N LEU A 255 -16.15 8.38 -0.55
CA LEU A 255 -14.89 8.64 0.14
C LEU A 255 -13.74 8.90 -0.85
N LEU A 256 -13.54 8.01 -1.84
CA LEU A 256 -12.36 8.08 -2.71
C LEU A 256 -12.27 9.39 -3.51
N PRO A 257 -13.35 9.92 -4.11
CA PRO A 257 -13.28 11.21 -4.80
C PRO A 257 -12.96 12.39 -3.88
N VAL A 258 -13.35 12.30 -2.60
CA VAL A 258 -13.02 13.33 -1.60
C VAL A 258 -11.52 13.26 -1.26
N LEU A 259 -11.00 12.05 -1.00
CA LEU A 259 -9.58 11.83 -0.74
C LEU A 259 -8.70 12.26 -1.92
N ASP A 260 -9.11 11.93 -3.14
CA ASP A 260 -8.41 12.31 -4.36
C ASP A 260 -8.34 13.84 -4.53
N ARG A 261 -9.42 14.56 -4.25
CA ARG A 261 -9.43 16.04 -4.24
C ARG A 261 -8.55 16.67 -3.17
N TRP A 262 -8.40 16.05 -2.01
CA TRP A 262 -7.47 16.55 -0.99
C TRP A 262 -6.02 16.43 -1.45
N GLN A 263 -5.72 15.43 -2.28
CA GLN A 263 -4.39 15.28 -2.85
C GLN A 263 -4.17 16.19 -4.06
N ASP A 264 -5.16 16.33 -4.97
CA ASP A 264 -5.11 17.09 -6.25
C ASP A 264 -3.71 17.12 -6.86
N LEU A 265 -3.10 15.93 -6.98
CA LEU A 265 -1.72 15.79 -7.46
C LEU A 265 -1.53 16.40 -8.86
N PRO A 266 -2.45 16.21 -9.82
CA PRO A 266 -2.33 16.84 -11.13
C PRO A 266 -2.42 18.37 -11.09
N GLY A 267 -3.30 18.93 -10.25
CA GLY A 267 -3.39 20.38 -10.07
C GLY A 267 -2.13 20.96 -9.42
N LEU A 268 -1.60 20.26 -8.41
CA LEU A 268 -0.34 20.61 -7.77
C LEU A 268 0.84 20.57 -8.75
N ALA A 269 0.97 19.50 -9.53
CA ALA A 269 2.02 19.34 -10.53
C ALA A 269 2.01 20.50 -11.53
N ARG A 270 0.83 20.87 -12.06
CA ARG A 270 0.67 21.98 -13.00
C ARG A 270 1.11 23.31 -12.42
N ARG A 271 0.80 23.57 -11.14
CA ARG A 271 1.22 24.80 -10.44
C ARG A 271 2.74 24.86 -10.25
N ILE A 272 3.34 23.76 -9.79
CA ILE A 272 4.80 23.67 -9.63
C ILE A 272 5.50 23.83 -10.97
N HIS A 273 5.04 23.12 -12.00
CA HIS A 273 5.58 23.20 -13.35
C HIS A 273 5.51 24.62 -13.90
N ALA A 274 4.36 25.29 -13.79
CA ALA A 274 4.21 26.67 -14.25
C ALA A 274 5.17 27.64 -13.55
N ASP A 275 5.36 27.49 -12.24
CA ASP A 275 6.26 28.34 -11.45
C ASP A 275 7.75 28.06 -11.72
N CYS A 276 8.07 26.87 -12.26
CA CYS A 276 9.44 26.42 -12.52
C CYS A 276 9.79 26.31 -14.02
N ALA A 277 8.86 26.62 -14.94
CA ALA A 277 9.01 26.33 -16.37
C ALA A 277 10.24 26.97 -17.03
N ARG A 278 10.80 28.03 -16.43
CA ARG A 278 11.99 28.75 -16.92
C ARG A 278 13.18 28.67 -15.96
N ALA A 279 13.08 27.88 -14.90
CA ALA A 279 14.06 27.83 -13.83
C ALA A 279 14.69 26.43 -13.72
N PRO A 280 16.00 26.33 -13.48
CA PRO A 280 16.60 25.09 -13.03
C PRO A 280 15.93 24.64 -11.71
N LEU A 281 15.21 23.52 -11.75
CA LEU A 281 14.53 22.96 -10.59
C LEU A 281 15.35 21.83 -9.97
N ALA A 282 15.52 21.89 -8.65
CA ALA A 282 15.99 20.76 -7.86
C ALA A 282 14.92 20.28 -6.87
N LEU A 283 14.92 18.98 -6.59
CA LEU A 283 14.11 18.37 -5.55
C LEU A 283 15.02 17.96 -4.40
N LEU A 284 14.82 18.52 -3.21
CA LEU A 284 15.60 18.13 -2.03
C LEU A 284 14.90 16.97 -1.32
N ASP A 285 15.61 15.84 -1.21
CA ASP A 285 15.15 14.61 -0.55
C ASP A 285 13.70 14.23 -0.90
N PRO A 286 13.33 14.17 -2.20
CA PRO A 286 11.95 13.87 -2.60
C PRO A 286 11.60 12.41 -2.29
N ASP A 287 10.32 12.17 -2.01
CA ASP A 287 9.76 10.82 -1.98
C ASP A 287 9.31 10.36 -3.39
N GLU A 288 9.00 9.07 -3.50
CA GLU A 288 8.55 8.44 -4.76
C GLU A 288 7.33 9.15 -5.38
N THR A 289 6.43 9.67 -4.55
CA THR A 289 5.22 10.37 -5.04
C THR A 289 5.58 11.73 -5.64
N THR A 290 6.48 12.49 -5.01
CA THR A 290 6.91 13.80 -5.52
C THR A 290 7.60 13.65 -6.88
N ILE A 291 8.48 12.64 -7.01
CA ILE A 291 9.14 12.32 -8.27
C ILE A 291 8.10 11.94 -9.33
N ALA A 292 7.24 10.96 -9.03
CA ALA A 292 6.25 10.46 -9.97
C ALA A 292 5.30 11.56 -10.47
N VAL A 293 4.87 12.48 -9.60
CA VAL A 293 3.93 13.54 -9.96
C VAL A 293 4.54 14.60 -10.89
N LEU A 294 5.85 14.87 -10.76
CA LEU A 294 6.54 15.88 -11.59
C LEU A 294 7.07 15.30 -12.90
N ASP A 295 7.47 14.03 -12.87
CA ASP A 295 7.95 13.26 -14.02
C ASP A 295 6.77 12.86 -14.93
N HIS A 296 5.70 12.32 -14.35
CA HIS A 296 4.60 11.73 -15.11
C HIS A 296 3.58 12.79 -15.56
N GLY A 297 3.61 13.13 -16.85
CA GLY A 297 2.57 13.90 -17.55
C GLY A 297 2.91 15.36 -17.88
N LEU A 298 3.92 15.95 -17.22
CA LEU A 298 4.40 17.31 -17.52
C LEU A 298 5.86 17.38 -17.97
N ASP A 299 6.61 16.27 -17.87
CA ASP A 299 8.05 16.18 -18.23
C ASP A 299 8.86 17.32 -17.58
N THR A 300 8.59 17.58 -16.30
CA THR A 300 9.26 18.66 -15.59
C THR A 300 10.69 18.25 -15.33
N ARG A 301 11.66 18.92 -15.97
CA ARG A 301 13.08 18.64 -15.74
C ARG A 301 13.48 19.04 -14.33
N PHE A 302 14.05 18.12 -13.57
CA PHE A 302 14.58 18.40 -12.25
C PHE A 302 15.88 17.64 -11.97
N THR A 303 16.66 18.15 -11.02
CA THR A 303 17.82 17.46 -10.42
C THR A 303 17.48 17.01 -9.01
N ILE A 304 17.79 15.78 -8.64
CA ILE A 304 17.60 15.31 -7.26
C ILE A 304 18.81 15.70 -6.43
N LEU A 305 18.57 16.38 -5.31
CA LEU A 305 19.55 16.72 -4.30
C LEU A 305 19.29 15.84 -3.07
N THR A 306 20.24 14.97 -2.74
CA THR A 306 20.17 14.10 -1.57
C THR A 306 21.01 14.65 -0.44
N SER A 307 20.43 14.86 0.74
CA SER A 307 21.12 15.37 1.91
C SER A 307 21.19 14.36 3.06
N ASP A 308 22.37 14.25 3.66
CA ASP A 308 22.56 13.60 4.96
C ASP A 308 22.23 14.58 6.09
N HIS A 309 22.05 14.06 7.31
CA HIS A 309 21.77 14.87 8.50
C HIS A 309 22.70 16.09 8.62
N GLY A 310 22.13 17.29 8.46
CA GLY A 310 22.84 18.57 8.62
C GLY A 310 23.50 19.13 7.35
N THR A 311 23.52 18.41 6.24
CA THR A 311 24.18 18.85 4.99
C THR A 311 23.28 19.66 4.05
N SER A 312 21.97 19.67 4.30
CA SER A 312 20.97 20.29 3.42
C SER A 312 21.28 21.76 3.10
N ARG A 313 21.82 22.51 4.06
CA ARG A 313 22.24 23.92 3.85
C ARG A 313 23.34 24.03 2.81
N ALA A 314 24.43 23.28 2.96
CA ALA A 314 25.56 23.35 2.06
C ALA A 314 25.17 22.96 0.63
N ILE A 315 24.36 21.92 0.49
CA ILE A 315 23.88 21.43 -0.81
C ILE A 315 23.00 22.46 -1.51
N VAL A 316 22.03 23.04 -0.80
CA VAL A 316 21.13 24.06 -1.36
C VAL A 316 21.88 25.34 -1.72
N THR A 317 22.78 25.81 -0.85
CA THR A 317 23.61 26.99 -1.14
C THR A 317 24.49 26.77 -2.37
N ARG A 318 25.09 25.58 -2.51
CA ARG A 318 25.88 25.22 -3.70
C ARG A 318 25.02 25.20 -4.95
N TRP A 319 23.84 24.58 -4.91
CA TRP A 319 22.90 24.57 -6.04
C TRP A 319 22.57 25.99 -6.53
N PHE A 320 22.22 26.90 -5.62
CA PHE A 320 21.92 28.29 -6.00
C PHE A 320 23.14 29.05 -6.52
N SER A 321 24.34 28.76 -6.01
CA SER A 321 25.59 29.32 -6.54
C SER A 321 25.88 28.84 -7.97
N ASP A 322 25.66 27.54 -8.23
CA ASP A 322 26.00 26.91 -9.51
C ASP A 322 24.97 27.26 -10.61
N GLN A 323 23.69 27.39 -10.24
CA GLN A 323 22.58 27.58 -11.20
C GLN A 323 22.07 29.03 -11.31
N GLY A 324 22.48 29.91 -10.39
CA GLY A 324 22.17 31.33 -10.44
C GLY A 324 20.81 31.73 -9.86
N ARG A 325 20.39 32.99 -10.14
CA ARG A 325 19.27 33.67 -9.44
C ARG A 325 17.89 33.09 -9.73
N GLU A 326 17.74 32.40 -10.86
CA GLU A 326 16.47 31.80 -11.28
C GLU A 326 16.29 30.38 -10.74
N ALA A 327 17.32 29.78 -10.17
CA ALA A 327 17.26 28.42 -9.65
C ALA A 327 16.19 28.25 -8.57
N ARG A 328 15.60 27.05 -8.50
CA ARG A 328 14.56 26.70 -7.54
C ARG A 328 14.88 25.38 -6.85
N VAL A 329 14.46 25.26 -5.60
CA VAL A 329 14.49 24.01 -4.85
C VAL A 329 13.10 23.74 -4.29
N LEU A 330 12.51 22.60 -4.64
CA LEU A 330 11.24 22.13 -4.09
C LEU A 330 11.51 21.15 -2.93
N ILE A 331 10.79 21.34 -1.84
CA ILE A 331 10.91 20.51 -0.62
C ILE A 331 9.51 20.05 -0.19
N LEU A 332 9.35 18.76 0.11
CA LEU A 332 8.17 18.23 0.80
C LEU A 332 8.22 18.68 2.27
N VAL A 333 7.19 19.41 2.69
CA VAL A 333 7.10 19.94 4.06
C VAL A 333 6.38 18.92 4.95
N PRO A 334 6.81 18.71 6.21
CA PRO A 334 6.14 17.79 7.12
C PRO A 334 4.66 18.13 7.37
N GLY A 335 3.85 17.08 7.52
CA GLY A 335 2.44 17.18 7.87
C GLY A 335 1.50 17.45 6.68
N HIS A 336 0.27 17.84 7.00
CA HIS A 336 -0.79 18.15 6.04
C HIS A 336 -1.34 19.55 6.30
N ALA A 337 -1.84 20.23 5.27
CA ALA A 337 -2.44 21.54 5.48
C ALA A 337 -3.79 21.39 6.19
N ARG A 338 -4.13 22.37 7.03
CA ARG A 338 -5.43 22.36 7.72
C ARG A 338 -6.59 22.38 6.73
N GLY A 339 -7.68 21.72 7.10
CA GLY A 339 -8.91 21.73 6.33
C GLY A 339 -10.14 21.42 7.18
N ALA A 340 -11.26 21.14 6.51
CA ALA A 340 -12.56 20.93 7.14
C ALA A 340 -12.59 19.86 8.26
N LEU A 341 -11.82 18.77 8.10
CA LEU A 341 -11.73 17.70 9.10
C LEU A 341 -10.82 18.03 10.28
N THR A 342 -9.90 18.98 10.14
CA THR A 342 -8.85 19.22 11.13
C THR A 342 -9.42 19.55 12.51
N ARG A 343 -10.49 20.36 12.56
CA ARG A 343 -11.16 20.74 13.81
C ARG A 343 -11.74 19.54 14.57
N TYR A 344 -12.21 18.52 13.85
CA TYR A 344 -12.76 17.31 14.44
C TYR A 344 -11.65 16.35 14.88
N LEU A 345 -10.58 16.24 14.09
CA LEU A 345 -9.43 15.39 14.40
C LEU A 345 -8.62 15.93 15.60
N GLU A 346 -8.49 17.25 15.72
CA GLU A 346 -7.84 17.94 16.84
C GLU A 346 -8.47 17.60 18.21
N HIS A 347 -9.75 17.23 18.24
CA HIS A 347 -10.43 16.81 19.46
C HIS A 347 -9.95 15.45 19.98
N PHE A 348 -9.49 14.57 19.08
CA PHE A 348 -9.03 13.22 19.42
C PHE A 348 -7.51 13.12 19.46
N HIS A 349 -6.81 13.99 18.74
CA HIS A 349 -5.35 14.00 18.67
C HIS A 349 -4.85 15.41 18.39
N ALA A 350 -4.06 15.98 19.32
CA ALA A 350 -3.41 17.27 19.11
C ALA A 350 -2.33 17.12 18.02
N PRO A 351 -2.48 17.75 16.85
CA PRO A 351 -1.45 17.68 15.83
C PRO A 351 -0.18 18.36 16.35
N PRO A 352 1.01 17.87 15.97
CA PRO A 352 2.24 18.59 16.24
C PRO A 352 2.18 19.99 15.63
N PRO A 353 2.86 20.99 16.24
CA PRO A 353 2.85 22.35 15.72
C PRO A 353 3.29 22.39 14.26
N GLU A 354 2.62 23.21 13.46
CA GLU A 354 2.96 23.41 12.05
C GLU A 354 4.43 23.81 11.95
N SER A 355 5.21 22.98 11.26
CA SER A 355 6.63 23.17 11.05
C SER A 355 6.92 23.09 9.56
N ASP A 356 7.75 24.02 9.09
CA ASP A 356 8.28 23.97 7.72
C ASP A 356 9.51 23.06 7.62
N GLY A 357 9.89 22.39 8.72
CA GLY A 357 10.98 21.43 8.77
C GLY A 357 12.28 21.99 8.20
N VAL A 358 12.87 21.24 7.26
CA VAL A 358 14.10 21.63 6.56
C VAL A 358 13.93 22.95 5.79
N ALA A 359 12.77 23.19 5.15
CA ALA A 359 12.53 24.44 4.43
C ALA A 359 12.53 25.65 5.38
N GLY A 360 11.96 25.50 6.57
CA GLY A 360 11.99 26.52 7.63
C GLY A 360 13.41 26.80 8.11
N SER A 361 14.21 25.76 8.35
CA SER A 361 15.62 25.89 8.76
C SER A 361 16.48 26.59 7.70
N LEU A 362 16.29 26.25 6.41
CA LEU A 362 17.00 26.88 5.29
C LEU A 362 16.64 28.37 5.15
N THR A 363 15.37 28.71 5.34
CA THR A 363 14.90 30.10 5.29
C THR A 363 15.42 30.90 6.48
N ALA A 364 15.33 30.35 7.70
CA ALA A 364 15.80 31.01 8.92
C ALA A 364 17.32 31.23 8.96
N SER A 365 18.09 30.35 8.31
CA SER A 365 19.55 30.49 8.19
C SER A 365 20.01 31.42 7.07
N GLY A 366 19.07 31.99 6.30
CA GLY A 366 19.37 32.83 5.13
C GLY A 366 20.00 32.07 3.96
N ALA A 367 19.98 30.74 3.98
CA ALA A 367 20.51 29.91 2.89
C ALA A 367 19.60 29.90 1.65
N ALA A 368 18.33 30.23 1.84
CA ALA A 368 17.31 30.27 0.82
C ALA A 368 16.23 31.31 1.19
N ALA A 369 15.51 31.80 0.19
CA ALA A 369 14.28 32.56 0.38
C ALA A 369 13.07 31.71 0.01
N LEU A 370 12.02 31.77 0.81
CA LEU A 370 10.75 31.13 0.45
C LEU A 370 10.09 31.89 -0.70
N VAL A 371 9.91 31.22 -1.83
CA VAL A 371 9.24 31.77 -3.02
C VAL A 371 7.75 31.51 -2.95
N ARG A 372 7.36 30.27 -2.63
CA ARG A 372 5.95 29.87 -2.61
C ARG A 372 5.72 28.69 -1.68
N ARG A 373 4.52 28.62 -1.08
CA ARG A 373 4.00 27.40 -0.46
C ARG A 373 2.89 26.82 -1.32
N TYR A 374 2.90 25.52 -1.52
CA TYR A 374 1.80 24.78 -2.11
C TYR A 374 1.14 23.95 -1.02
N GLU A 375 -0.10 24.31 -0.69
CA GLU A 375 -0.85 23.67 0.36
C GLU A 375 -2.27 23.41 -0.16
N LEU A 376 -2.69 22.15 -0.06
CA LEU A 376 -4.05 21.74 -0.33
C LEU A 376 -4.70 21.36 1.01
N PRO A 377 -5.96 21.75 1.28
CA PRO A 377 -6.63 21.36 2.52
C PRO A 377 -6.63 19.84 2.69
N GLN A 378 -6.15 19.34 3.83
CA GLN A 378 -5.93 17.90 4.12
C GLN A 378 -4.91 17.20 3.22
N GLY A 379 -4.23 17.95 2.34
CA GLY A 379 -3.27 17.46 1.38
C GLY A 379 -1.83 17.67 1.81
N ARG A 380 -0.92 17.21 0.95
CA ARG A 380 0.53 17.36 1.10
C ARG A 380 0.93 18.83 0.97
N ARG A 381 2.00 19.20 1.66
CA ARG A 381 2.53 20.56 1.70
C ARG A 381 3.90 20.59 1.03
N TYR A 382 4.15 21.61 0.21
CA TYR A 382 5.45 21.81 -0.43
C TYR A 382 5.90 23.25 -0.29
N ALA A 383 7.21 23.45 -0.17
CA ALA A 383 7.85 24.75 -0.21
C ALA A 383 8.72 24.86 -1.45
N LEU A 384 8.50 25.90 -2.25
CA LEU A 384 9.41 26.31 -3.30
C LEU A 384 10.35 27.37 -2.74
N LEU A 385 11.63 27.08 -2.78
CA LEU A 385 12.70 27.96 -2.34
C LEU A 385 13.45 28.53 -3.56
N GLY A 386 13.94 29.75 -3.40
CA GLY A 386 14.83 30.42 -4.32
C GLY A 386 16.08 30.93 -3.60
N PRO A 387 17.02 31.53 -4.34
CA PRO A 387 18.24 32.08 -3.78
C PRO A 387 17.91 33.20 -2.79
N PRO A 388 18.71 33.38 -1.71
CA PRO A 388 18.51 34.48 -0.79
C PRO A 388 18.66 35.83 -1.51
N PRO A 389 17.95 36.88 -1.06
CA PRO A 389 18.12 38.21 -1.61
C PRO A 389 19.59 38.66 -1.43
N PRO A 390 20.12 39.50 -2.34
CA PRO A 390 21.45 40.05 -2.17
C PRO A 390 21.52 40.82 -0.84
N PRO A 391 22.67 40.79 -0.14
CA PRO A 391 22.85 41.61 1.05
C PRO A 391 22.61 43.10 0.68
N PRO A 392 21.99 43.87 1.59
CA PRO A 392 21.69 45.29 1.36
C PRO A 392 22.94 46.13 1.14
#